data_AF-A0A919VXB5-F1
#
_entry.id   AF-A0A919VXB5-F1
#
_cell.length_a   1.000
_cell.length_b   1.000
_cell.length_c   1.000
_cell.angle_alpha   90.00
_cell.angle_beta   90.00
_cell.angle_gamma   90.00
#
_symmetry.space_group_name_H-M   'P 1'
#
loop_
_entity.id
_entity.type
_entity.pdbx_description
1 polymer ?
#
loop_
_entity_poly.entity_id
_entity_poly.type
_entity_poly.pdbx_seq_one_letter_code
_entity_poly.pdbx_strand_id
1 'polypeptide(L)' 'MAAPKKYPDELRRRAVRLYRESDPKPVIRRLAERLGVHPEALSNWIEQDQADHGFFVSELDPSRRRS' A
#
# COMPACT_ATOMS: atom_id res chain seq x y z
N MET A 1 -6.21 -13.26 17.13
CA MET A 1 -5.14 -12.26 17.29
C MET A 1 -4.66 -11.83 15.91
N ALA A 2 -4.86 -10.58 15.49
CA ALA A 2 -4.33 -10.10 14.20
C ALA A 2 -2.80 -10.17 14.24
N ALA A 3 -2.19 -10.73 13.19
CA ALA A 3 -0.73 -10.80 13.10
C ALA A 3 -0.19 -9.37 13.22
N PRO A 4 0.96 -9.15 13.88
CA PRO A 4 1.58 -7.84 13.87
C PRO A 4 1.81 -7.47 12.41
N LYS A 5 0.98 -6.56 11.89
CA LYS A 5 1.12 -6.05 10.52
C LYS A 5 2.50 -5.45 10.48
N LYS A 6 3.40 -6.12 9.76
CA LYS A 6 4.84 -5.81 9.68
C LYS A 6 5.11 -4.37 9.23
N TYR A 7 4.09 -3.70 8.69
CA TYR A 7 4.08 -2.30 8.30
C TYR A 7 2.76 -1.63 8.69
N PRO A 8 2.79 -0.47 9.38
CA PRO A 8 1.58 0.30 9.69
C PRO A 8 0.99 0.93 8.42
N ASP A 9 -0.32 1.09 8.40
CA ASP A 9 -1.08 1.74 7.31
C ASP A 9 -0.64 3.19 7.05
N GLU A 10 -0.14 3.90 8.07
CA GLU A 10 0.50 5.21 7.91
C GLU A 10 1.72 5.15 6.97
N LEU A 11 2.57 4.12 7.10
CA LEU A 11 3.74 3.93 6.24
C LEU A 11 3.29 3.66 4.81
N ARG A 12 2.28 2.82 4.66
CA ARG A 12 1.67 2.51 3.36
C ARG A 12 1.15 3.77 2.68
N ARG A 13 0.28 4.54 3.34
CA ARG A 13 -0.31 5.77 2.79
C ARG A 13 0.78 6.77 2.41
N ARG A 14 1.78 6.93 3.27
CA ARG A 14 2.94 7.80 2.99
C ARG A 14 3.71 7.34 1.76
N ALA A 15 3.95 6.04 1.61
CA ALA A 15 4.69 5.50 0.47
C ALA A 15 3.92 5.66 -0.85
N VAL A 16 2.60 5.40 -0.83
CA VAL A 16 1.73 5.59 -2.01
C VAL A 16 1.62 7.07 -2.38
N ARG A 17 1.44 7.95 -1.39
CA ARG A 17 1.40 9.40 -1.60
C ARG A 17 2.70 9.91 -2.23
N LEU A 18 3.84 9.48 -1.68
CA LEU A 18 5.16 9.86 -2.18
C LEU A 18 5.40 9.36 -3.61
N TYR A 19 4.85 8.18 -3.96
CA TYR A 19 4.86 7.67 -5.32
C TYR A 19 3.97 8.50 -6.28
N ARG A 20 2.77 8.92 -5.84
CA ARG A 20 1.85 9.76 -6.64
C ARG A 20 2.35 11.20 -6.81
N GLU A 21 2.97 11.77 -5.78
CA GLU A 21 3.51 13.14 -5.78
C GLU A 21 4.86 13.25 -6.51
N SER A 22 5.56 12.13 -6.73
CA SER A 22 6.83 12.14 -7.44
C SER A 22 6.61 12.16 -8.96
N ASP A 23 7.11 13.19 -9.62
CA ASP A 23 7.16 13.30 -11.08
C ASP A 23 8.61 13.58 -11.54
N PRO A 24 9.25 12.69 -12.34
CA PRO A 24 8.69 11.46 -12.91
C PRO A 24 8.50 10.34 -11.86
N LYS A 25 7.54 9.44 -12.11
CA LYS A 25 7.23 8.32 -11.20
C LYS A 25 8.48 7.48 -10.90
N PRO A 26 8.89 7.35 -9.62
CA PRO A 26 10.08 6.62 -9.25
C PRO A 26 9.86 5.12 -9.44
N VAL A 27 10.92 4.38 -9.74
CA VAL A 27 10.86 2.92 -9.80
C VAL A 27 10.42 2.39 -8.43
N ILE A 28 9.29 1.66 -8.39
CA ILE A 28 8.69 1.11 -7.15
C ILE A 28 9.74 0.36 -6.34
N ARG A 29 10.58 -0.44 -7.01
CA ARG A 29 11.69 -1.16 -6.37
C ARG A 29 12.67 -0.24 -5.65
N ARG A 30 13.11 0.84 -6.30
CA ARG A 30 14.03 1.80 -5.70
C ARG A 30 13.40 2.56 -4.53
N LEU A 31 12.12 2.90 -4.65
CA LEU A 31 11.38 3.55 -3.57
C LEU A 31 11.18 2.60 -2.37
N ALA A 32 10.90 1.34 -2.65
CA ALA A 32 10.77 0.29 -1.65
C ALA A 32 12.09 0.03 -0.92
N GLU A 33 13.20 -0.07 -1.66
CA GLU A 33 14.55 -0.19 -1.10
C GLU A 33 14.92 1.01 -0.21
N ARG A 34 14.56 2.24 -0.61
CA ARG A 34 14.77 3.46 0.20
C ARG A 34 13.95 3.48 1.49
N LEU A 35 12.75 2.92 1.46
CA LEU A 35 11.84 2.85 2.60
C LEU A 35 12.06 1.59 3.46
N GLY A 36 12.95 0.67 3.03
CA GLY A 36 13.15 -0.62 3.69
C GLY A 36 11.94 -1.56 3.61
N VAL A 37 11.08 -1.36 2.61
CA VAL A 37 9.89 -2.19 2.36
C VAL A 37 10.10 -3.10 1.16
N HIS A 38 9.37 -4.20 1.12
CA HIS A 38 9.39 -5.06 -0.05
C HIS A 38 8.72 -4.37 -1.24
N PRO A 39 9.31 -4.44 -2.45
CA PRO A 39 8.72 -3.85 -3.65
C PRO A 39 7.33 -4.40 -3.97
N GLU A 40 7.12 -5.69 -3.71
CA GLU A 40 5.86 -6.39 -3.89
C GLU A 40 4.78 -5.87 -2.93
N ALA A 41 5.15 -5.55 -1.69
CA ALA A 41 4.24 -4.93 -0.72
C ALA A 41 3.85 -3.52 -1.16
N LEU A 42 4.83 -2.73 -1.64
CA LEU A 42 4.58 -1.38 -2.12
C LEU A 42 3.67 -1.35 -3.36
N SER A 43 3.81 -2.31 -4.29
CA SER A 43 2.91 -2.45 -5.44
C SER A 43 1.47 -2.74 -5.00
N ASN A 44 1.29 -3.77 -4.17
CA ASN A 44 -0.02 -4.13 -3.61
C ASN A 44 -0.68 -2.95 -2.89
N TRP A 45 0.11 -2.11 -2.22
CA TRP A 45 -0.38 -0.94 -1.54
C TRP A 45 -0.90 0.15 -2.46
N ILE A 46 -0.23 0.40 -3.58
CA ILE A 46 -0.65 1.36 -4.62
C ILE A 46 -1.92 0.85 -5.30
N GLU A 47 -2.01 -0.45 -5.58
CA GLU A 47 -3.21 -1.08 -6.15
C GLU A 47 -4.41 -0.99 -5.20
N GLN A 48 -4.22 -1.31 -3.92
CA GLN A 48 -5.29 -1.23 -2.94
C GLN A 48 -5.66 0.23 -2.58
N ASP A 49 -4.74 1.19 -2.70
CA ASP A 49 -5.05 2.63 -2.53
C ASP A 49 -5.88 3.16 -3.70
N GLN A 50 -5.59 2.71 -4.93
CA GLN A 50 -6.44 2.98 -6.09
C GLN A 50 -7.84 2.38 -5.95
N ALA A 51 -7.95 1.20 -5.34
CA ALA A 51 -9.25 0.58 -5.05
C ALA A 51 -10.04 1.36 -3.96
N ASP A 52 -9.37 1.80 -2.90
CA ASP A 52 -9.95 2.57 -1.78
C ASP A 52 -10.41 3.97 -2.21
N HIS A 53 -9.64 4.65 -3.07
CA HIS A 53 -9.93 6.01 -3.55
C HIS A 53 -11.07 6.11 -4.59
N GLY A 54 -11.83 5.03 -4.87
CA GLY A 54 -13.17 5.18 -5.46
C GLY A 54 -13.54 4.30 -6.66
N PHE A 55 -13.09 3.04 -6.73
CA PHE A 55 -13.65 2.09 -7.71
C PHE A 55 -14.42 0.91 -7.12
N PHE A 56 -14.43 0.71 -5.80
CA PHE A 56 -15.27 -0.32 -5.19
C PHE A 56 -16.60 0.26 -4.71
N VAL A 57 -17.58 0.26 -5.61
CA VAL A 57 -18.95 0.02 -5.19
C VAL A 57 -18.99 -1.36 -4.53
N SER A 58 -19.31 -1.36 -3.24
CA SER A 58 -19.88 -2.49 -2.47
C SER A 58 -18.98 -3.70 -2.17
N GLU A 59 -18.83 -3.98 -0.87
CA GLU A 59 -18.61 -5.34 -0.32
C GLU A 59 -17.19 -5.93 -0.39
N LEU A 60 -16.16 -5.27 0.16
CA LEU A 60 -15.01 -6.02 0.70
C LEU A 60 -14.27 -5.26 1.81
N ASP A 61 -14.74 -5.44 3.04
CA ASP A 61 -13.93 -5.19 4.24
C ASP A 61 -12.80 -6.24 4.31
N PRO A 62 -11.51 -5.85 4.24
CA PRO A 62 -10.39 -6.79 4.37
C PRO A 62 -10.12 -7.21 5.82
N SER A 63 -10.97 -6.84 6.80
CA SER A 63 -10.80 -7.24 8.19
C SER A 63 -11.32 -8.66 8.48
N ARG A 64 -11.89 -9.36 7.49
CA ARG A 64 -12.47 -10.71 7.67
C ARG A 64 -11.60 -11.90 7.27
N ARG A 65 -10.27 -11.75 7.16
CA ARG A 65 -9.33 -12.90 7.10
C ARG A 65 -8.51 -13.05 8.38
N ARG A 66 -9.16 -13.53 9.43
CA ARG A 66 -8.53 -14.44 10.42
C ARG A 66 -9.64 -15.09 11.26
N SER A 67 -10.22 -16.17 10.73
CA SER A 67 -10.80 -17.23 11.55
C SER A 67 -9.84 -18.41 11.55
#